data_AF-A0A2V6A993-F1
#
_entry.id   AF-A0A2V6A993-F1
#
_cell.length_a   1.000
_cell.length_b   1.000
_cell.length_c   1.000
_cell.angle_alpha   90.00
_cell.angle_beta   90.00
_cell.angle_gamma   90.00
#
_symmetry.space_group_name_H-M   'P 1'
#
loop_
_entity.id
_entity.type
_entity.pdbx_description
1 polymer ?
#
loop_
_entity_poly.entity_id
_entity_poly.type
_entity_poly.pdbx_seq_one_letter_code
_entity_poly.pdbx_strand_id
1 'polypeptide(L)'
;MVVLHGQSDTDNTLLAPTGAAAPRRWITRYLNTRYFQIPSNVQISCREGNLLVGGAADDPGTRRTVLGQAEYLKRYGETNDTVMLSGATTHWWIIRDRDEDQTDPIEKYAGHLESTGHVAALYQNELYEMTTGRGGMSRLQQFGITFGYQRVVIYIEPSANPLLTTNTARTSLLIGNEPLPWIEWAAEFRQKLPIELKNFVESRAPEATSTDFIKSIRDRLKGIIELYKVSRYRPASGGPLKIDIDMMVRGGKPAVTGLTRQTDGTSVVKEQRTPGGKDGNLYALFERTDGSSGEKVEPDIFPKVDWVSEKDGSRAPGDMEDRAAKYLADQNRLLINADFRVFQDLISHFMRSYKDIAGAEGTVKDAVRGWFAQSLVEAVIGIQALRNSRQWSAADIQVALSEEALTSCVMQRYHIHLAAKRELGSKIGSAKQAAA
;
A
#
# COMPACT_ATOMS: atom_id res chain seq x y z
N MET A 1 -16.75 -34.35 4.35
CA MET A 1 -16.64 -34.27 2.87
C MET A 1 -16.62 -32.79 2.51
N VAL A 2 -15.57 -32.30 1.83
CA VAL A 2 -15.53 -30.92 1.30
C VAL A 2 -15.98 -31.00 -0.15
N VAL A 3 -17.04 -30.26 -0.51
CA VAL A 3 -17.54 -30.19 -1.88
C VAL A 3 -17.22 -28.80 -2.43
N LEU A 4 -16.49 -28.75 -3.55
CA LEU A 4 -16.28 -27.52 -4.30
C LEU A 4 -17.41 -27.40 -5.31
N HIS A 5 -18.13 -26.28 -5.28
CA HIS A 5 -19.20 -25.98 -6.23
C HIS A 5 -18.67 -25.10 -7.36
N GLY A 6 -19.15 -25.36 -8.57
CA GLY A 6 -18.95 -24.48 -9.72
C GLY A 6 -19.76 -23.20 -9.62
N GLN A 7 -19.47 -22.23 -10.49
CA GLN A 7 -20.33 -21.06 -10.70
C GLN A 7 -21.61 -21.43 -11.46
N SER A 8 -21.55 -22.50 -12.27
CA SER A 8 -22.69 -23.08 -12.99
C SER A 8 -22.79 -24.59 -12.77
N ASP A 9 -23.97 -25.17 -13.01
CA ASP A 9 -24.19 -26.62 -12.97
C ASP A 9 -23.38 -27.38 -14.04
N THR A 10 -22.87 -26.68 -15.06
CA THR A 10 -22.04 -27.24 -16.13
C THR A 10 -20.54 -27.20 -15.84
N ASP A 11 -20.14 -26.53 -14.75
CA ASP A 11 -18.73 -26.37 -14.43
C ASP A 11 -18.11 -27.67 -13.93
N ASN A 12 -17.00 -28.06 -14.55
CA ASN A 12 -16.19 -29.16 -14.06
C ASN A 12 -15.23 -28.65 -12.96
N THR A 13 -15.58 -28.90 -11.70
CA THR A 13 -14.80 -28.49 -10.51
C THR A 13 -13.52 -29.30 -10.28
N LEU A 14 -13.11 -30.13 -11.25
CA LEU A 14 -11.76 -30.69 -11.32
C LEU A 14 -10.83 -29.83 -12.18
N LEU A 15 -11.39 -29.07 -13.13
CA LEU A 15 -10.64 -28.14 -13.95
C LEU A 15 -10.30 -26.89 -13.16
N ALA A 16 -9.11 -26.35 -13.40
CA ALA A 16 -8.72 -25.11 -12.78
C ALA A 16 -9.61 -23.97 -13.27
N PRO A 17 -10.03 -23.06 -12.38
CA PRO A 17 -10.71 -21.85 -12.81
C PRO A 17 -9.78 -21.02 -13.70
N THR A 18 -10.37 -20.27 -14.63
CA THR A 18 -9.63 -19.37 -15.51
C THR A 18 -8.74 -18.42 -14.69
N GLY A 19 -7.45 -18.36 -15.03
CA GLY A 19 -6.48 -17.50 -14.34
C GLY A 19 -5.89 -18.09 -13.05
N ALA A 20 -6.16 -19.36 -12.72
CA ALA A 20 -5.49 -20.03 -11.61
C ALA A 20 -3.97 -20.01 -11.78
N ALA A 21 -3.25 -19.55 -10.76
CA ALA A 21 -1.80 -19.42 -10.83
C ALA A 21 -1.05 -20.78 -10.91
N ALA A 22 -1.68 -21.88 -10.47
CA ALA A 22 -1.15 -23.23 -10.61
C ALA A 22 -2.23 -24.20 -11.12
N PRO A 23 -2.59 -24.18 -12.42
CA PRO A 23 -3.75 -24.91 -12.94
C PRO A 23 -3.69 -26.42 -12.68
N ARG A 24 -2.50 -27.02 -12.78
CA ARG A 24 -2.32 -28.46 -12.53
C ARG A 24 -2.47 -28.86 -11.06
N ARG A 25 -2.38 -27.90 -10.13
CA ARG A 25 -2.32 -28.12 -8.68
C ARG A 25 -3.31 -27.25 -7.91
N TRP A 26 -4.32 -26.74 -8.60
CA TRP A 26 -5.16 -25.66 -8.08
C TRP A 26 -5.95 -26.08 -6.85
N ILE A 27 -6.41 -27.34 -6.77
CA ILE A 27 -7.17 -27.87 -5.64
C ILE A 27 -6.29 -27.93 -4.38
N THR A 28 -5.08 -28.52 -4.49
CA THR A 28 -4.15 -28.58 -3.36
C THR A 28 -3.75 -27.20 -2.91
N ARG A 29 -3.41 -26.31 -3.86
CA ARG A 29 -3.06 -24.93 -3.54
C ARG A 29 -4.22 -24.22 -2.84
N TYR A 30 -5.43 -24.30 -3.39
CA TYR A 30 -6.63 -23.72 -2.77
C TYR A 30 -6.83 -24.20 -1.34
N LEU A 31 -6.77 -25.51 -1.09
CA LEU A 31 -6.96 -26.08 0.24
C LEU A 31 -5.84 -25.67 1.21
N ASN A 32 -4.59 -25.69 0.75
CA ASN A 32 -3.45 -25.23 1.56
C ASN A 32 -3.54 -23.74 1.89
N THR A 33 -4.06 -22.91 0.98
CA THR A 33 -4.26 -21.48 1.23
C THR A 33 -5.52 -21.16 2.01
N ARG A 34 -6.47 -22.11 2.09
CA ARG A 34 -7.71 -21.95 2.83
C ARG A 34 -7.54 -22.34 4.29
N TYR A 35 -6.84 -23.43 4.57
CA TYR A 35 -6.62 -23.89 5.93
C TYR A 35 -5.27 -23.41 6.41
N PHE A 36 -5.24 -22.69 7.53
CA PHE A 36 -3.99 -22.37 8.20
C PHE A 36 -3.37 -23.64 8.77
N GLN A 37 -4.14 -24.38 9.57
CA GLN A 37 -3.70 -25.65 10.16
C GLN A 37 -4.82 -26.69 10.07
N ILE A 38 -4.45 -27.93 9.70
CA ILE A 38 -5.36 -29.06 9.76
C ILE A 38 -5.30 -29.67 11.18
N PRO A 39 -6.43 -29.89 11.86
CA PRO A 39 -6.46 -30.57 13.15
C PRO A 39 -5.79 -31.95 13.08
N SER A 40 -5.07 -32.33 14.14
CA SER A 40 -4.26 -33.57 14.17
C SER A 40 -5.08 -34.85 13.97
N ASN A 41 -6.38 -34.82 14.26
CA ASN A 41 -7.31 -35.92 14.08
C ASN A 41 -7.97 -35.95 12.69
N VAL A 42 -7.59 -35.05 11.77
CA VAL A 42 -8.14 -34.95 10.42
C VAL A 42 -7.02 -35.06 9.40
N GLN A 43 -7.20 -35.89 8.37
CA GLN A 43 -6.32 -35.93 7.21
C GLN A 43 -7.10 -35.56 5.95
N ILE A 44 -6.63 -34.54 5.24
CA ILE A 44 -7.16 -34.16 3.94
C ILE A 44 -6.14 -34.54 2.87
N SER A 45 -6.60 -35.25 1.84
CA SER A 45 -5.76 -35.58 0.68
C SER A 45 -6.55 -35.35 -0.60
N CYS A 46 -5.89 -34.82 -1.62
CA CYS A 46 -6.45 -34.54 -2.92
C CYS A 46 -5.66 -35.29 -3.99
N ARG A 47 -6.32 -35.66 -5.08
CA ARG A 47 -5.69 -36.30 -6.23
C ARG A 47 -5.53 -35.26 -7.33
N GLU A 48 -4.30 -35.10 -7.80
CA GLU A 48 -3.92 -34.18 -8.88
C GLU A 48 -3.43 -34.96 -10.10
N GLY A 49 -3.51 -34.40 -11.31
CA GLY A 49 -2.78 -34.95 -12.47
C GLY A 49 -3.50 -36.00 -13.31
N ASN A 50 -4.81 -36.20 -13.18
CA ASN A 50 -5.53 -37.07 -14.12
C ASN A 50 -5.77 -36.35 -15.48
N LEU A 51 -6.11 -37.09 -16.54
CA LEU A 51 -6.52 -36.73 -17.93
C LEU A 51 -7.07 -35.32 -18.24
N LEU A 52 -7.60 -34.62 -17.24
CA LEU A 52 -8.32 -33.35 -17.30
C LEU A 52 -7.43 -32.10 -17.49
N VAL A 53 -6.10 -32.22 -17.48
CA VAL A 53 -5.16 -31.13 -17.82
C VAL A 53 -4.20 -31.50 -18.98
N GLY A 54 -4.61 -32.46 -19.82
CA GLY A 54 -3.83 -32.95 -20.96
C GLY A 54 -2.71 -33.95 -20.61
N GLY A 55 -2.86 -34.69 -19.51
CA GLY A 55 -1.98 -35.80 -19.14
C GLY A 55 -2.26 -37.08 -19.95
N ALA A 56 -1.32 -38.03 -19.94
CA ALA A 56 -1.50 -39.32 -20.60
C ALA A 56 -2.68 -40.09 -19.98
N ALA A 57 -3.39 -40.89 -20.80
CA ALA A 57 -4.62 -41.56 -20.40
C ALA A 57 -4.45 -42.60 -19.28
N ASP A 58 -3.20 -42.97 -19.00
CA ASP A 58 -2.75 -43.94 -18.01
C ASP A 58 -2.11 -43.30 -16.75
N ASP A 59 -2.09 -41.97 -16.62
CA ASP A 59 -1.62 -41.31 -15.39
C ASP A 59 -2.66 -41.46 -14.27
N PRO A 60 -2.40 -42.27 -13.22
CA PRO A 60 -3.36 -42.48 -12.13
C PRO A 60 -3.57 -41.21 -11.28
N GLY A 61 -2.81 -40.14 -11.55
CA GLY A 61 -2.74 -38.94 -10.76
C GLY A 61 -1.94 -39.14 -9.47
N THR A 62 -1.34 -38.06 -8.97
CA THR A 62 -0.63 -38.05 -7.70
C THR A 62 -1.59 -37.70 -6.56
N ARG A 63 -1.67 -38.54 -5.53
CA ARG A 63 -2.36 -38.21 -4.27
C ARG A 63 -1.44 -37.37 -3.40
N ARG A 64 -1.86 -36.15 -3.06
CA ARG A 64 -1.13 -35.24 -2.16
C ARG A 64 -1.91 -34.98 -0.88
N THR A 65 -1.18 -34.88 0.22
CA THR A 65 -1.73 -34.48 1.51
C THR A 65 -1.78 -32.96 1.59
N VAL A 66 -2.90 -32.41 2.06
CA VAL A 66 -3.04 -31.00 2.39
C VAL A 66 -2.45 -30.80 3.79
N LEU A 67 -1.49 -29.89 3.89
CA LEU A 67 -0.78 -29.63 5.14
C LEU A 67 -1.33 -28.37 5.84
N GLY A 68 -1.87 -27.44 5.05
CA GLY A 68 -2.22 -26.10 5.50
C GLY A 68 -1.04 -25.13 5.40
N GLN A 69 -1.37 -23.84 5.42
CA GLN A 69 -0.43 -22.75 5.19
C GLN A 69 0.61 -22.60 6.33
N ALA A 70 0.26 -22.99 7.55
CA ALA A 70 1.14 -22.89 8.72
C ALA A 70 2.43 -23.72 8.56
N GLU A 71 2.37 -24.87 7.87
CA GLU A 71 3.55 -25.73 7.67
C GLU A 71 4.61 -25.03 6.81
N TYR A 72 4.19 -24.26 5.80
CA TYR A 72 5.10 -23.45 5.00
C TYR A 72 5.77 -22.36 5.84
N LEU A 73 4.97 -21.62 6.61
CA LEU A 73 5.47 -20.51 7.44
C LEU A 73 6.38 -21.02 8.56
N LYS A 74 6.08 -22.18 9.16
CA LYS A 74 6.92 -22.82 10.17
C LYS A 74 8.27 -23.24 9.60
N ARG A 75 8.31 -23.72 8.35
CA ARG A 75 9.52 -24.24 7.73
C ARG A 75 10.40 -23.12 7.15
N TYR A 76 9.79 -22.10 6.56
CA TYR A 76 10.51 -21.08 5.80
C TYR A 76 10.47 -19.68 6.40
N GLY A 77 9.64 -19.45 7.43
CA GLY A 77 9.74 -18.28 8.28
C GLY A 77 11.12 -18.24 8.95
N GLU A 78 11.82 -17.14 8.76
CA GLU A 78 13.09 -16.85 9.44
C GLU A 78 12.81 -16.16 10.77
N THR A 79 12.00 -15.12 10.73
CA THR A 79 11.57 -14.35 11.90
C THR A 79 10.06 -14.27 11.90
N ASN A 80 9.46 -14.41 13.08
CA ASN A 80 8.03 -14.28 13.26
C ASN A 80 7.72 -13.87 14.69
N ASP A 81 6.63 -13.13 14.86
CA ASP A 81 6.10 -12.76 16.17
C ASP A 81 4.63 -12.32 16.03
N THR A 82 4.06 -11.85 17.13
CA THR A 82 2.70 -11.35 17.23
C THR A 82 2.67 -9.93 17.76
N VAL A 83 1.68 -9.15 17.30
CA VAL A 83 1.41 -7.79 17.78
C VAL A 83 -0.04 -7.72 18.21
N MET A 84 -0.26 -7.34 19.47
CA MET A 84 -1.60 -7.14 20.01
C MET A 84 -2.18 -5.80 19.53
N LEU A 85 -3.30 -5.86 18.83
CA LEU A 85 -4.08 -4.72 18.37
C LEU A 85 -5.39 -4.60 19.16
N SER A 86 -6.13 -3.51 18.94
CA SER A 86 -7.47 -3.35 19.46
C SER A 86 -8.43 -4.35 18.79
N GLY A 87 -8.86 -5.35 19.56
CA GLY A 87 -9.82 -6.37 19.11
C GLY A 87 -9.26 -7.43 18.16
N ALA A 88 -7.94 -7.51 17.99
CA ALA A 88 -7.28 -8.53 17.16
C ALA A 88 -5.83 -8.77 17.56
N THR A 89 -5.28 -9.91 17.16
CA THR A 89 -3.86 -10.24 17.24
C THR A 89 -3.31 -10.39 15.84
N THR A 90 -2.26 -9.66 15.52
CA THR A 90 -1.58 -9.75 14.24
C THR A 90 -0.38 -10.66 14.34
N HIS A 91 -0.38 -11.75 13.60
CA HIS A 91 0.74 -12.65 13.42
C HIS A 91 1.50 -12.26 12.16
N TRP A 92 2.82 -12.21 12.22
CA TRP A 92 3.64 -11.85 11.07
C TRP A 92 4.85 -12.77 10.91
N TRP A 93 5.27 -12.93 9.66
CA TRP A 93 6.45 -13.73 9.30
C TRP A 93 7.28 -13.00 8.24
N ILE A 94 8.60 -13.15 8.35
CA ILE A 94 9.56 -12.85 7.29
C ILE A 94 10.05 -14.18 6.73
N ILE A 95 9.82 -14.40 5.43
CA ILE A 95 10.28 -15.58 4.69
C ILE A 95 11.76 -15.39 4.35
N ARG A 96 12.57 -16.41 4.62
CA ARG A 96 14.00 -16.41 4.26
C ARG A 96 14.22 -16.32 2.76
N ASP A 97 15.33 -15.74 2.34
CA ASP A 97 15.72 -15.67 0.92
C ASP A 97 16.13 -17.03 0.34
N ARG A 98 16.75 -17.88 1.17
CA ARG A 98 17.34 -19.17 0.76
C ARG A 98 16.97 -20.26 1.76
N ASP A 99 16.60 -21.42 1.26
CA ASP A 99 16.47 -22.62 2.08
C ASP A 99 17.79 -23.39 2.20
N GLU A 100 17.74 -24.55 2.86
CA GLU A 100 18.90 -25.43 3.09
C GLU A 100 19.58 -25.86 1.79
N ASP A 101 18.80 -26.00 0.72
CA ASP A 101 19.28 -26.37 -0.62
C ASP A 101 19.78 -25.16 -1.43
N GLN A 102 19.88 -23.98 -0.81
CA GLN A 102 20.19 -22.68 -1.47
C GLN A 102 19.15 -22.27 -2.54
N THR A 103 17.96 -22.87 -2.50
CA THR A 103 16.85 -22.52 -3.39
C THR A 103 15.95 -21.48 -2.74
N ASP A 104 15.31 -20.65 -3.58
CA ASP A 104 14.36 -19.67 -3.09
C ASP A 104 13.04 -20.37 -2.68
N PRO A 105 12.61 -20.28 -1.41
CA PRO A 105 11.35 -20.87 -0.96
C PRO A 105 10.12 -20.38 -1.74
N ILE A 106 10.16 -19.14 -2.25
CA ILE A 106 9.08 -18.58 -3.06
C ILE A 106 8.91 -19.38 -4.34
N GLU A 107 10.00 -19.57 -5.09
CA GLU A 107 9.99 -20.26 -6.37
C GLU A 107 9.66 -21.75 -6.23
N LYS A 108 10.26 -22.40 -5.22
CA LYS A 108 10.09 -23.84 -4.97
C LYS A 108 8.64 -24.22 -4.65
N TYR A 109 7.90 -23.35 -3.95
CA TYR A 109 6.56 -23.66 -3.43
C TYR A 109 5.40 -22.91 -4.08
N ALA A 110 5.65 -22.02 -5.05
CA ALA A 110 4.61 -21.24 -5.75
C ALA A 110 3.47 -22.10 -6.35
N GLY A 111 3.75 -23.37 -6.68
CA GLY A 111 2.76 -24.31 -7.20
C GLY A 111 1.87 -25.00 -6.16
N HIS A 112 2.20 -24.94 -4.87
CA HIS A 112 1.57 -25.76 -3.82
C HIS A 112 0.91 -24.98 -2.70
N LEU A 113 1.44 -23.81 -2.38
CA LEU A 113 1.03 -22.93 -1.28
C LEU A 113 1.07 -21.49 -1.78
N GLU A 114 0.57 -20.54 -0.98
CA GLU A 114 0.90 -19.13 -1.22
C GLU A 114 2.27 -18.85 -0.62
N SER A 115 3.29 -18.85 -1.47
CA SER A 115 4.68 -18.69 -1.06
C SER A 115 5.14 -17.24 -1.07
N THR A 116 4.46 -16.35 -1.81
CA THR A 116 4.79 -14.93 -1.85
C THR A 116 4.11 -14.15 -0.72
N GLY A 117 4.52 -12.91 -0.49
CA GLY A 117 3.92 -12.05 0.51
C GLY A 117 2.43 -11.82 0.31
N HIS A 118 1.67 -12.01 1.38
CA HIS A 118 0.21 -11.97 1.37
C HIS A 118 -0.35 -11.62 2.74
N VAL A 119 -1.63 -11.26 2.75
CA VAL A 119 -2.37 -10.91 3.98
C VAL A 119 -3.68 -11.66 4.01
N ALA A 120 -4.08 -12.17 5.18
CA ALA A 120 -5.36 -12.84 5.38
C ALA A 120 -5.89 -12.63 6.80
N ALA A 121 -7.19 -12.84 7.00
CA ALA A 121 -7.76 -12.95 8.33
C ALA A 121 -7.76 -14.41 8.77
N LEU A 122 -7.30 -14.68 9.99
CA LEU A 122 -7.26 -16.01 10.60
C LEU A 122 -8.46 -16.17 11.53
N TYR A 123 -9.25 -17.22 11.32
CA TYR A 123 -10.35 -17.55 12.21
C TYR A 123 -10.60 -19.06 12.21
N GLN A 124 -10.56 -19.68 13.39
CA GLN A 124 -10.79 -21.13 13.57
C GLN A 124 -9.90 -22.00 12.66
N ASN A 125 -8.61 -21.70 12.59
CA ASN A 125 -7.61 -22.37 11.73
C ASN A 125 -7.90 -22.28 10.21
N GLU A 126 -8.75 -21.34 9.80
CA GLU A 126 -9.03 -21.04 8.39
C GLU A 126 -8.61 -19.60 8.06
N LEU A 127 -8.17 -19.42 6.82
CA LEU A 127 -7.78 -18.15 6.24
C LEU A 127 -8.93 -17.59 5.40
N TYR A 128 -9.28 -16.34 5.67
CA TYR A 128 -10.33 -15.57 5.02
C TYR A 128 -9.74 -14.33 4.38
N GLU A 129 -10.43 -13.79 3.37
CA GLU A 129 -10.05 -12.53 2.70
C GLU A 129 -8.58 -12.49 2.26
N MET A 130 -8.05 -13.64 1.84
CA MET A 130 -6.65 -13.74 1.46
C MET A 130 -6.37 -12.84 0.24
N THR A 131 -5.46 -11.91 0.42
CA THR A 131 -5.01 -10.97 -0.61
C THR A 131 -3.58 -11.30 -1.01
N THR A 132 -3.38 -11.56 -2.30
CA THR A 132 -2.09 -11.94 -2.89
C THR A 132 -1.73 -11.01 -4.05
N GLY A 133 -0.52 -11.16 -4.61
CA GLY A 133 -0.06 -10.35 -5.73
C GLY A 133 -0.15 -8.85 -5.46
N ARG A 134 -0.72 -8.07 -6.40
CA ARG A 134 -0.89 -6.62 -6.24
C ARG A 134 -1.80 -6.23 -5.07
N GLY A 135 -2.85 -7.01 -4.82
CA GLY A 135 -3.75 -6.77 -3.67
C GLY A 135 -3.05 -7.01 -2.34
N GLY A 136 -2.29 -8.11 -2.23
CA GLY A 136 -1.47 -8.42 -1.06
C GLY A 136 -0.37 -7.40 -0.81
N MET A 137 0.34 -6.99 -1.87
CA MET A 137 1.32 -5.89 -1.81
C MET A 137 0.69 -4.60 -1.30
N SER A 138 -0.43 -4.17 -1.89
CA SER A 138 -1.12 -2.94 -1.46
C SER A 138 -1.54 -3.03 0.00
N ARG A 139 -2.00 -4.20 0.45
CA ARG A 139 -2.33 -4.44 1.86
C ARG A 139 -1.09 -4.34 2.74
N LEU A 140 -0.02 -5.06 2.43
CA LEU A 140 1.25 -5.01 3.17
C LEU A 140 1.81 -3.57 3.27
N GLN A 141 1.69 -2.77 2.20
CA GLN A 141 2.03 -1.36 2.21
C GLN A 141 1.17 -0.55 3.19
N GLN A 142 -0.13 -0.84 3.34
CA GLN A 142 -0.97 -0.22 4.38
C GLN A 142 -0.48 -0.55 5.80
N PHE A 143 0.10 -1.74 6.00
CA PHE A 143 0.73 -2.18 7.26
C PHE A 143 2.15 -1.62 7.47
N GLY A 144 2.66 -0.80 6.56
CA GLY A 144 3.99 -0.19 6.67
C GLY A 144 5.13 -0.99 6.04
N ILE A 145 4.83 -2.11 5.39
CA ILE A 145 5.81 -2.92 4.67
C ILE A 145 5.98 -2.36 3.26
N THR A 146 6.84 -1.35 3.11
CA THR A 146 7.03 -0.65 1.83
C THR A 146 7.91 -1.40 0.85
N PHE A 147 8.91 -2.10 1.35
CA PHE A 147 9.92 -2.83 0.58
C PHE A 147 10.01 -4.27 1.06
N GLY A 148 10.49 -5.18 0.20
CA GLY A 148 10.59 -6.60 0.53
C GLY A 148 9.25 -7.28 0.79
N TYR A 149 8.13 -6.68 0.38
CA TYR A 149 6.78 -7.19 0.69
C TYR A 149 6.56 -8.62 0.18
N GLN A 150 7.22 -9.06 -0.90
CA GLN A 150 7.15 -10.45 -1.39
C GLN A 150 7.60 -11.49 -0.35
N ARG A 151 8.31 -11.08 0.70
CA ARG A 151 8.82 -11.96 1.77
C ARG A 151 8.04 -11.82 3.08
N VAL A 152 7.04 -10.93 3.15
CA VAL A 152 6.33 -10.67 4.41
C VAL A 152 4.91 -11.20 4.34
N VAL A 153 4.51 -11.94 5.36
CA VAL A 153 3.16 -12.46 5.52
C VAL A 153 2.57 -11.89 6.80
N ILE A 154 1.32 -11.41 6.71
CA ILE A 154 0.59 -10.86 7.87
C ILE A 154 -0.76 -11.57 7.96
N TYR A 155 -1.05 -12.22 9.09
CA TYR A 155 -2.37 -12.72 9.41
C TYR A 155 -2.96 -11.98 10.60
N ILE A 156 -4.21 -11.57 10.48
CA ILE A 156 -4.93 -10.94 11.59
C ILE A 156 -5.97 -11.89 12.12
N GLU A 157 -5.85 -12.21 13.39
CA GLU A 157 -6.81 -13.02 14.13
C GLU A 157 -7.69 -12.12 14.99
N PRO A 158 -8.96 -11.89 14.60
CA PRO A 158 -9.88 -11.12 15.41
C PRO A 158 -10.07 -11.81 16.77
N SER A 159 -10.07 -11.02 17.85
CA SER A 159 -10.36 -11.55 19.19
C SER A 159 -11.76 -12.18 19.23
N ALA A 160 -11.95 -13.14 20.12
CA ALA A 160 -13.23 -13.81 20.31
C ALA A 160 -14.34 -12.78 20.55
N ASN A 161 -15.19 -12.60 19.54
CA ASN A 161 -16.29 -11.65 19.56
C ASN A 161 -17.57 -12.39 19.15
N PRO A 162 -18.66 -12.35 19.95
CA PRO A 162 -19.90 -13.05 19.62
C PRO A 162 -20.56 -12.55 18.33
N LEU A 163 -20.20 -11.35 17.86
CA LEU A 163 -20.68 -10.77 16.60
C LEU A 163 -19.82 -11.17 15.38
N LEU A 164 -18.72 -11.91 15.60
CA LEU A 164 -17.86 -12.39 14.52
C LEU A 164 -18.53 -13.57 13.81
N THR A 165 -18.78 -13.39 12.52
CA THR A 165 -19.47 -14.37 11.68
C THR A 165 -18.78 -14.47 10.32
N THR A 166 -19.10 -15.53 9.57
CA THR A 166 -18.68 -15.68 8.17
C THR A 166 -19.85 -15.32 7.26
N ASN A 167 -19.57 -14.79 6.07
CA ASN A 167 -20.59 -14.75 5.03
C ASN A 167 -21.02 -16.17 4.60
N THR A 168 -22.13 -16.30 3.87
CA THR A 168 -22.68 -17.60 3.42
C THR A 168 -21.68 -18.42 2.59
N ALA A 169 -20.87 -17.74 1.77
CA ALA A 169 -19.82 -18.37 0.96
C ALA A 169 -18.56 -18.73 1.77
N ARG A 170 -18.50 -18.35 3.06
CA ARG A 170 -17.37 -18.56 3.97
C ARG A 170 -16.05 -17.95 3.47
N THR A 171 -16.09 -16.94 2.61
CA THR A 171 -14.93 -16.26 2.03
C THR A 171 -14.48 -15.03 2.82
N SER A 172 -15.42 -14.39 3.54
CA SER A 172 -15.21 -13.15 4.27
C SER A 172 -15.65 -13.27 5.73
N LEU A 173 -15.01 -12.50 6.60
CA LEU A 173 -15.39 -12.36 8.00
C LEU A 173 -16.11 -11.03 8.22
N LEU A 174 -17.12 -11.07 9.06
CA LEU A 174 -17.95 -9.93 9.39
C LEU A 174 -18.00 -9.76 10.90
N ILE A 175 -17.84 -8.54 11.39
CA ILE A 175 -18.06 -8.19 12.80
C ILE A 175 -19.32 -7.35 12.85
N GLY A 176 -20.39 -7.87 13.46
CA GLY A 176 -21.65 -7.13 13.55
C GLY A 176 -22.30 -6.85 12.20
N ASN A 177 -22.10 -7.75 11.22
CA ASN A 177 -22.53 -7.62 9.83
C ASN A 177 -21.79 -6.52 9.02
N GLU A 178 -20.67 -6.01 9.53
CA GLU A 178 -19.78 -5.08 8.83
C GLU A 178 -18.45 -5.78 8.47
N PRO A 179 -17.75 -5.33 7.40
CA PRO A 179 -16.42 -5.83 7.06
C PRO A 179 -15.40 -5.63 8.19
N LEU A 180 -14.33 -6.44 8.19
CA LEU A 180 -13.24 -6.26 9.15
C LEU A 180 -12.60 -4.86 9.05
N PRO A 181 -12.24 -4.23 10.19
CA PRO A 181 -11.67 -2.88 10.24
C PRO A 181 -10.18 -2.87 9.85
N TRP A 182 -9.86 -3.34 8.64
CA TRP A 182 -8.49 -3.48 8.13
C TRP A 182 -7.68 -2.18 8.18
N ILE A 183 -8.31 -1.03 7.92
CA ILE A 183 -7.62 0.28 7.88
C ILE A 183 -7.16 0.67 9.28
N GLU A 184 -8.01 0.46 10.29
CA GLU A 184 -7.71 0.78 11.69
C GLU A 184 -6.61 -0.13 12.23
N TRP A 185 -6.71 -1.43 11.96
CA TRP A 185 -5.67 -2.41 12.33
C TRP A 185 -4.34 -2.13 11.64
N ALA A 186 -4.35 -1.75 10.36
CA ALA A 186 -3.13 -1.37 9.64
C ALA A 186 -2.49 -0.11 10.23
N ALA A 187 -3.30 0.89 10.60
CA ALA A 187 -2.82 2.10 11.26
C ALA A 187 -2.23 1.82 12.65
N GLU A 188 -2.88 0.99 13.46
CA GLU A 188 -2.39 0.61 14.78
C GLU A 188 -1.12 -0.25 14.69
N PHE A 189 -1.08 -1.23 13.77
CA PHE A 189 0.10 -2.06 13.54
C PHE A 189 1.31 -1.22 13.12
N ARG A 190 1.12 -0.22 12.25
CA ARG A 190 2.20 0.71 11.86
C ARG A 190 2.78 1.48 13.06
N GLN A 191 1.94 1.87 14.02
CA GLN A 191 2.42 2.54 15.24
C GLN A 191 3.23 1.60 16.13
N LYS A 192 2.94 0.30 16.07
CA LYS A 192 3.58 -0.77 16.85
C LYS A 192 4.51 -1.64 15.98
N LEU A 193 5.05 -1.10 14.88
CA LEU A 193 5.80 -1.89 13.91
C LEU A 193 7.02 -2.54 14.59
N PRO A 194 7.13 -3.89 14.61
CA PRO A 194 8.23 -4.60 15.24
C PRO A 194 9.60 -4.19 14.66
N ILE A 195 10.63 -4.18 15.51
CA ILE A 195 11.96 -3.69 15.13
C ILE A 195 12.59 -4.57 14.05
N GLU A 196 12.34 -5.87 14.09
CA GLU A 196 12.84 -6.85 13.11
C GLU A 196 12.22 -6.59 11.73
N LEU A 197 10.90 -6.35 11.67
CA LEU A 197 10.22 -5.97 10.43
C LEU A 197 10.70 -4.61 9.92
N LYS A 198 10.87 -3.64 10.81
CA LYS A 198 11.39 -2.33 10.44
C LYS A 198 12.78 -2.43 9.83
N ASN A 199 13.69 -3.16 10.49
CA ASN A 199 15.05 -3.38 10.00
C ASN A 199 15.05 -4.13 8.66
N PHE A 200 14.16 -5.11 8.50
CA PHE A 200 13.99 -5.82 7.23
C PHE A 200 13.51 -4.90 6.10
N VAL A 201 12.51 -4.07 6.36
CA VAL A 201 12.01 -3.11 5.35
C VAL A 201 13.08 -2.08 4.98
N GLU A 202 13.85 -1.61 5.96
CA GLU A 202 14.95 -0.67 5.74
C GLU A 202 16.12 -1.31 4.97
N SER A 203 16.45 -2.58 5.23
CA SER A 203 17.51 -3.28 4.49
C SER A 203 17.14 -3.59 3.03
N ARG A 204 15.84 -3.60 2.71
CA ARG A 204 15.30 -3.74 1.35
C ARG A 204 14.98 -2.41 0.67
N ALA A 205 15.13 -1.30 1.38
CA ALA A 205 14.96 0.01 0.78
C ALA A 205 16.02 0.21 -0.31
N PRO A 206 15.69 0.94 -1.39
CA PRO A 206 16.69 1.30 -2.38
C PRO A 206 17.81 2.08 -1.67
N GLU A 207 19.06 1.88 -2.09
CA GLU A 207 20.16 2.71 -1.62
C GLU A 207 19.77 4.18 -1.79
N ALA A 208 19.96 4.98 -0.73
CA ALA A 208 19.53 6.37 -0.70
C ALA A 208 20.09 7.09 -1.93
N THR A 209 19.22 7.32 -2.92
CA THR A 209 19.58 8.10 -4.10
C THR A 209 19.91 9.49 -3.60
N SER A 210 21.08 10.02 -3.95
CA SER A 210 21.79 11.10 -3.24
C SER A 210 20.89 12.03 -2.41
N THR A 211 21.02 11.93 -1.09
CA THR A 211 20.32 12.75 -0.06
C THR A 211 20.33 14.25 -0.41
N ASP A 212 21.32 14.66 -1.19
CA ASP A 212 21.52 16.01 -1.72
C ASP A 212 20.39 16.52 -2.61
N PHE A 213 19.80 15.72 -3.51
CA PHE A 213 18.74 16.26 -4.37
C PHE A 213 17.40 16.39 -3.63
N ILE A 214 17.06 15.50 -2.68
CA ILE A 214 15.82 15.63 -1.89
C ILE A 214 15.89 16.91 -1.05
N LYS A 215 17.05 17.17 -0.43
CA LYS A 215 17.31 18.43 0.28
C LYS A 215 17.19 19.62 -0.66
N SER A 216 17.77 19.56 -1.86
CA SER A 216 17.65 20.59 -2.89
C SER A 216 16.21 20.84 -3.36
N ILE A 217 15.39 19.79 -3.49
CA ILE A 217 13.94 19.94 -3.79
C ILE A 217 13.26 20.70 -2.66
N ARG A 218 13.48 20.28 -1.40
CA ARG A 218 12.88 20.95 -0.24
C ARG A 218 13.30 22.41 -0.15
N ASP A 219 14.58 22.72 -0.38
CA ASP A 219 15.10 24.09 -0.32
C ASP A 219 14.52 24.98 -1.44
N ARG A 220 14.37 24.45 -2.66
CA ARG A 220 13.69 25.13 -3.78
C ARG A 220 12.21 25.39 -3.48
N LEU A 221 11.51 24.40 -2.94
CA LEU A 221 10.07 24.48 -2.69
C LEU A 221 9.72 25.33 -1.45
N LYS A 222 10.58 25.36 -0.43
CA LYS A 222 10.40 26.24 0.74
C LYS A 222 10.24 27.71 0.34
N GLY A 223 10.98 28.18 -0.66
CA GLY A 223 10.90 29.57 -1.13
C GLY A 223 9.58 29.94 -1.79
N ILE A 224 8.80 28.95 -2.24
CA ILE A 224 7.52 29.14 -2.95
C ILE A 224 6.36 28.39 -2.28
N ILE A 225 6.55 27.95 -1.04
CA ILE A 225 5.58 27.11 -0.30
C ILE A 225 4.20 27.78 -0.18
N GLU A 226 4.18 29.12 -0.15
CA GLU A 226 2.94 29.89 -0.08
C GLU A 226 2.07 29.75 -1.33
N LEU A 227 2.66 29.46 -2.49
CA LEU A 227 1.89 29.24 -3.73
C LEU A 227 1.02 27.97 -3.64
N TYR A 228 1.39 27.01 -2.79
CA TYR A 228 0.60 25.80 -2.56
C TYR A 228 -0.54 26.02 -1.57
N LYS A 229 -0.65 27.18 -0.93
CA LYS A 229 -1.82 27.56 -0.13
C LYS A 229 -2.95 28.00 -1.07
N VAL A 230 -3.76 27.04 -1.50
CA VAL A 230 -4.90 27.32 -2.40
C VAL A 230 -5.96 28.17 -1.66
N SER A 231 -6.28 29.34 -2.19
CA SER A 231 -7.34 30.20 -1.64
C SER A 231 -8.68 29.46 -1.70
N ARG A 232 -9.42 29.43 -0.58
CA ARG A 232 -10.77 28.83 -0.56
C ARG A 232 -11.76 29.74 -1.26
N TYR A 233 -12.66 29.15 -2.04
CA TYR A 233 -13.80 29.89 -2.61
C TYR A 233 -14.57 30.58 -1.49
N ARG A 234 -14.58 31.91 -1.49
CA ARG A 234 -15.38 32.71 -0.57
C ARG A 234 -16.84 32.67 -1.06
N PRO A 235 -17.82 32.37 -0.20
CA PRO A 235 -19.22 32.53 -0.56
C PRO A 235 -19.47 34.01 -0.91
N ALA A 236 -19.81 34.29 -2.15
CA ALA A 236 -20.27 35.61 -2.55
C ALA A 236 -21.72 35.76 -2.07
N SER A 237 -22.04 36.84 -1.36
CA SER A 237 -23.38 37.13 -0.81
C SER A 237 -24.49 37.31 -1.86
N GLY A 238 -24.18 37.16 -3.16
CA GLY A 238 -25.12 37.28 -4.28
C GLY A 238 -24.83 36.36 -5.46
N GLY A 239 -24.15 35.22 -5.25
CA GLY A 239 -23.95 34.24 -6.32
C GLY A 239 -25.28 33.60 -6.77
N PRO A 240 -25.43 33.21 -8.06
CA PRO A 240 -26.68 32.64 -8.59
C PRO A 240 -27.04 31.26 -8.00
N LEU A 241 -26.14 30.67 -7.22
CA LEU A 241 -26.34 29.41 -6.52
C LEU A 241 -26.93 29.68 -5.13
N LYS A 242 -28.24 29.44 -4.98
CA LYS A 242 -28.88 29.34 -3.67
C LYS A 242 -28.43 28.03 -3.03
N ILE A 243 -27.73 28.14 -1.90
CA ILE A 243 -27.25 26.98 -1.13
C ILE A 243 -28.28 26.72 -0.04
N ASP A 244 -28.76 25.49 0.02
CA ASP A 244 -29.58 25.01 1.12
C ASP A 244 -28.69 24.84 2.37
N ILE A 245 -28.89 25.72 3.35
CA ILE A 245 -28.07 25.82 4.55
C ILE A 245 -28.34 24.62 5.49
N ASP A 246 -29.49 23.96 5.34
CA ASP A 246 -29.91 22.81 6.16
C ASP A 246 -29.31 21.47 5.69
N MET A 247 -28.75 21.41 4.48
CA MET A 247 -27.97 20.25 4.01
C MET A 247 -26.47 20.36 4.28
N MET A 248 -26.00 21.44 4.92
CA MET A 248 -24.60 21.54 5.39
C MET A 248 -24.40 20.66 6.62
N VAL A 249 -24.21 19.36 6.37
CA VAL A 249 -23.71 18.39 7.33
C VAL A 249 -22.42 18.93 7.95
N ARG A 250 -22.52 19.46 9.17
CA ARG A 250 -21.41 19.46 10.12
C ARG A 250 -20.96 18.02 10.27
N GLY A 251 -19.66 17.77 10.11
CA GLY A 251 -19.07 16.47 10.33
C GLY A 251 -19.51 15.86 11.67
N GLY A 252 -19.78 14.55 11.64
CA GLY A 252 -20.09 13.73 12.80
C GLY A 252 -21.48 14.01 13.39
N LYS A 253 -22.48 13.20 13.02
CA LYS A 253 -23.61 13.01 13.93
C LYS A 253 -23.10 12.17 15.10
N PRO A 254 -23.12 12.66 16.36
CA PRO A 254 -22.94 11.77 17.49
C PRO A 254 -24.07 10.73 17.48
N ALA A 255 -23.73 9.46 17.70
CA ALA A 255 -24.72 8.45 18.03
C ALA A 255 -25.36 8.85 19.36
N VAL A 256 -26.58 9.39 19.30
CA VAL A 256 -27.40 9.61 20.50
C VAL A 256 -28.06 8.27 20.83
N THR A 257 -27.41 7.45 21.64
CA THR A 257 -28.09 6.43 22.42
C THR A 257 -28.77 7.12 23.60
N GLY A 258 -30.09 7.30 23.52
CA GLY A 258 -30.87 7.90 24.58
C GLY A 258 -32.36 7.57 24.47
N LEU A 259 -32.76 6.45 25.09
CA LEU A 259 -34.15 6.14 25.39
C LEU A 259 -34.77 7.31 26.16
N THR A 260 -35.76 7.98 25.58
CA THR A 260 -36.50 9.06 26.26
C THR A 260 -37.72 8.47 26.95
N ARG A 261 -37.74 8.52 28.29
CA ARG A 261 -38.97 8.42 29.09
C ARG A 261 -39.32 9.83 29.57
N GLN A 262 -40.49 10.32 29.18
CA GLN A 262 -40.98 11.65 29.57
C GLN A 262 -41.35 11.68 31.05
N THR A 263 -40.87 12.70 31.76
CA THR A 263 -41.56 13.37 32.87
C THR A 263 -41.06 14.81 32.97
N ASP A 264 -42.00 15.73 33.23
CA ASP A 264 -41.81 17.17 33.35
C ASP A 264 -40.77 17.58 34.40
N GLY A 265 -39.96 18.59 34.05
CA GLY A 265 -39.08 19.29 34.99
C GLY A 265 -37.68 19.53 34.45
N THR A 266 -37.36 20.80 34.20
CA THR A 266 -36.07 21.38 33.76
C THR A 266 -34.82 20.58 34.17
N SER A 267 -34.08 20.10 33.16
CA SER A 267 -32.75 19.49 33.32
C SER A 267 -31.70 20.30 32.56
N VAL A 268 -30.71 20.82 33.29
CA VAL A 268 -29.51 21.46 32.74
C VAL A 268 -28.60 20.36 32.20
N VAL A 269 -28.44 20.29 30.88
CA VAL A 269 -27.51 19.35 30.23
C VAL A 269 -26.09 19.86 30.41
N LYS A 270 -25.30 19.19 31.27
CA LYS A 270 -23.84 19.32 31.28
C LYS A 270 -23.29 18.46 30.15
N GLU A 271 -22.93 19.09 29.02
CA GLU A 271 -22.21 18.43 27.93
C GLU A 271 -20.80 18.02 28.39
N GLN A 272 -20.60 16.74 28.65
CA GLN A 272 -19.26 16.16 28.73
C GLN A 272 -18.77 15.90 27.30
N ARG A 273 -17.84 16.76 26.84
CA ARG A 273 -17.20 16.62 25.53
C ARG A 273 -16.16 15.50 25.58
N THR A 274 -16.47 14.36 25.00
CA THR A 274 -15.46 13.34 24.66
C THR A 274 -14.75 13.78 23.37
N PRO A 275 -13.40 13.81 23.31
CA PRO A 275 -12.69 14.20 22.10
C PRO A 275 -12.95 13.22 20.95
N GLY A 276 -13.49 13.74 19.84
CA GLY A 276 -13.62 13.02 18.57
C GLY A 276 -12.24 12.74 17.93
N GLY A 277 -12.18 11.66 17.16
CA GLY A 277 -10.97 11.04 16.62
C GLY A 277 -10.01 11.94 15.83
N LYS A 278 -8.74 11.54 15.86
CA LYS A 278 -7.57 12.24 15.31
C LYS A 278 -7.45 12.15 13.78
N ASP A 279 -8.44 12.59 13.03
CA ASP A 279 -8.22 12.96 11.61
C ASP A 279 -7.70 14.40 11.53
N GLY A 280 -6.47 14.56 12.01
CA GLY A 280 -5.76 15.83 12.09
C GLY A 280 -5.28 16.30 10.71
N ASN A 281 -5.91 17.35 10.20
CA ASN A 281 -5.48 18.08 9.02
C ASN A 281 -4.14 18.80 9.28
N LEU A 282 -3.13 18.52 8.44
CA LEU A 282 -1.83 19.22 8.32
C LEU A 282 -1.96 20.76 8.30
N TYR A 283 -3.05 21.28 7.74
CA TYR A 283 -3.30 22.72 7.58
C TYR A 283 -4.47 23.27 8.42
N ALA A 284 -5.20 22.43 9.19
CA ALA A 284 -6.18 22.95 10.17
C ALA A 284 -5.50 23.48 11.44
N LEU A 285 -4.20 23.22 11.60
CA LEU A 285 -3.38 23.72 12.69
C LEU A 285 -3.08 25.23 12.64
N PHE A 286 -3.60 25.95 11.64
CA PHE A 286 -3.39 27.40 11.50
C PHE A 286 -4.57 28.27 11.96
N GLU A 287 -5.70 27.70 12.40
CA GLU A 287 -6.88 28.49 12.82
C GLU A 287 -7.58 27.93 14.07
N ARG A 288 -6.86 27.79 15.18
CA ARG A 288 -7.49 27.74 16.51
C ARG A 288 -6.72 28.60 17.49
N THR A 289 -7.32 29.73 17.85
CA THR A 289 -6.89 30.61 18.95
C THR A 289 -7.33 30.12 20.33
N ASP A 290 -8.14 29.05 20.43
CA ASP A 290 -8.56 28.46 21.71
C ASP A 290 -8.40 26.93 21.72
N GLY A 291 -7.49 26.45 22.58
CA GLY A 291 -7.26 25.04 22.86
C GLY A 291 -5.95 24.81 23.61
N SER A 292 -6.01 24.00 24.68
CA SER A 292 -4.92 23.68 25.61
C SER A 292 -3.62 23.19 24.95
N SER A 293 -2.48 23.57 25.55
CA SER A 293 -1.11 23.23 25.13
C SER A 293 -0.94 21.74 24.81
N GLY A 294 -0.69 21.46 23.54
CA GLY A 294 -0.02 20.25 23.07
C GLY A 294 1.20 20.66 22.25
N GLU A 295 2.27 19.86 22.28
CA GLU A 295 3.41 20.08 21.38
C GLU A 295 2.93 19.99 19.93
N LYS A 296 3.07 21.10 19.20
CA LYS A 296 2.72 21.22 17.80
C LYS A 296 3.78 20.48 16.98
N VAL A 297 3.63 19.17 16.82
CA VAL A 297 4.36 18.44 15.77
C VAL A 297 3.70 18.83 14.46
N GLU A 298 4.24 19.84 13.78
CA GLU A 298 3.83 20.17 12.41
C GLU A 298 4.16 18.95 11.53
N PRO A 299 3.15 18.26 10.97
CA PRO A 299 3.45 17.10 10.17
C PRO A 299 4.15 17.58 8.88
N ASP A 300 5.19 16.87 8.44
CA ASP A 300 5.99 17.28 7.28
C ASP A 300 5.10 17.24 6.03
N ILE A 301 4.93 18.39 5.38
CA ILE A 301 4.14 18.50 4.15
C ILE A 301 4.83 17.83 2.97
N PHE A 302 6.15 17.64 3.04
CA PHE A 302 6.94 17.06 1.98
C PHE A 302 6.89 15.54 2.08
N PRO A 303 6.44 14.82 1.04
CA PRO A 303 6.48 13.37 1.06
C PRO A 303 7.92 12.88 1.09
N LYS A 304 8.18 11.76 1.78
CA LYS A 304 9.43 11.03 1.62
C LYS A 304 9.48 10.47 0.19
N VAL A 305 10.58 10.71 -0.51
CA VAL A 305 10.74 10.27 -1.91
C VAL A 305 11.73 9.12 -1.98
N ASP A 306 11.31 8.00 -2.58
CA ASP A 306 12.15 6.83 -2.82
C ASP A 306 12.11 6.49 -4.32
N TRP A 307 13.27 6.40 -4.97
CA TRP A 307 13.38 5.89 -6.35
C TRP A 307 13.46 4.38 -6.30
N VAL A 308 12.54 3.70 -6.97
CA VAL A 308 12.46 2.23 -6.95
C VAL A 308 12.64 1.65 -8.34
N SER A 309 13.31 0.51 -8.42
CA SER A 309 13.59 -0.21 -9.66
C SER A 309 13.36 -1.71 -9.45
N GLU A 310 13.03 -2.40 -10.54
CA GLU A 310 13.03 -3.86 -10.53
C GLU A 310 14.46 -4.42 -10.53
N LYS A 311 15.44 -3.66 -11.06
CA LYS A 311 16.83 -4.09 -11.16
C LYS A 311 17.53 -4.22 -9.80
N ASP A 312 17.16 -3.36 -8.84
CA ASP A 312 17.70 -3.38 -7.48
C ASP A 312 16.79 -4.10 -6.47
N GLY A 313 15.68 -4.67 -6.94
CA GLY A 313 14.72 -5.41 -6.12
C GLY A 313 13.84 -4.55 -5.20
N SER A 314 13.94 -3.22 -5.26
CA SER A 314 13.08 -2.32 -4.47
C SER A 314 11.66 -2.19 -5.03
N ARG A 315 11.43 -2.56 -6.29
CA ARG A 315 10.13 -2.70 -6.96
C ARG A 315 9.92 -4.15 -7.40
N ALA A 316 8.75 -4.73 -7.14
CA ALA A 316 8.42 -6.05 -7.64
C ALA A 316 7.96 -6.02 -9.12
N PRO A 317 8.15 -7.13 -9.86
CA PRO A 317 7.58 -7.29 -11.19
C PRO A 317 6.06 -7.10 -11.16
N GLY A 318 5.52 -6.32 -12.11
CA GLY A 318 4.09 -6.02 -12.18
C GLY A 318 3.62 -4.81 -11.36
N ASP A 319 4.46 -4.25 -10.49
CA ASP A 319 4.18 -3.00 -9.77
C ASP A 319 4.60 -1.79 -10.63
N MET A 320 3.73 -0.78 -10.78
CA MET A 320 4.00 0.42 -11.59
C MET A 320 4.48 0.15 -13.04
N GLU A 321 4.00 -0.92 -13.68
CA GLU A 321 4.33 -1.22 -15.08
C GLU A 321 3.92 -0.09 -16.03
N ASP A 322 4.91 0.52 -16.69
CA ASP A 322 4.76 1.73 -17.50
C ASP A 322 3.98 2.85 -16.77
N ARG A 323 4.22 3.00 -15.46
CA ARG A 323 3.76 4.12 -14.62
C ARG A 323 4.94 4.84 -14.01
N ALA A 324 4.80 6.15 -13.84
CA ALA A 324 5.89 7.00 -13.38
C ALA A 324 6.13 6.94 -11.87
N ALA A 325 5.05 6.89 -11.07
CA ALA A 325 5.13 6.95 -9.62
C ALA A 325 3.84 6.47 -8.95
N LYS A 326 3.95 6.15 -7.66
CA LYS A 326 2.87 5.74 -6.76
C LYS A 326 2.99 6.50 -5.45
N TYR A 327 1.87 7.02 -4.96
CA TYR A 327 1.84 7.75 -3.70
C TYR A 327 1.12 6.97 -2.59
N LEU A 328 1.83 6.71 -1.49
CA LEU A 328 1.33 6.05 -0.29
C LEU A 328 0.86 7.12 0.70
N ALA A 329 -0.43 7.48 0.62
CA ALA A 329 -1.02 8.56 1.39
C ALA A 329 -0.89 8.39 2.92
N ASP A 330 -1.05 7.16 3.41
CA ASP A 330 -1.03 6.86 4.83
C ASP A 330 0.36 7.04 5.46
N GLN A 331 1.42 7.01 4.64
CA GLN A 331 2.82 7.12 5.06
C GLN A 331 3.48 8.42 4.58
N ASN A 332 2.73 9.28 3.88
CA ASN A 332 3.26 10.43 3.14
C ASN A 332 4.54 10.09 2.35
N ARG A 333 4.48 9.03 1.55
CA ARG A 333 5.65 8.51 0.80
C ARG A 333 5.35 8.39 -0.69
N LEU A 334 6.24 8.92 -1.52
CA LEU A 334 6.21 8.88 -2.97
C LEU A 334 7.26 7.90 -3.48
N LEU A 335 6.81 6.82 -4.12
CA LEU A 335 7.66 5.86 -4.82
C LEU A 335 7.74 6.26 -6.29
N ILE A 336 8.93 6.49 -6.82
CA ILE A 336 9.14 6.89 -8.21
C ILE A 336 9.77 5.74 -8.99
N ASN A 337 9.13 5.32 -10.08
CA ASN A 337 9.61 4.22 -10.91
C ASN A 337 10.84 4.66 -11.71
N ALA A 338 12.02 4.23 -11.28
CA ALA A 338 13.29 4.46 -11.95
C ALA A 338 13.33 3.87 -13.36
N ASP A 339 12.55 2.83 -13.65
CA ASP A 339 12.54 2.11 -14.92
C ASP A 339 11.59 2.74 -15.95
N PHE A 340 10.84 3.76 -15.55
CA PHE A 340 9.88 4.41 -16.43
C PHE A 340 10.56 5.03 -17.66
N ARG A 341 10.12 4.60 -18.85
CA ARG A 341 10.77 4.92 -20.13
C ARG A 341 11.00 6.40 -20.38
N VAL A 342 10.08 7.27 -19.96
CA VAL A 342 10.22 8.72 -20.18
C VAL A 342 11.42 9.29 -19.43
N PHE A 343 11.71 8.79 -18.24
CA PHE A 343 12.88 9.19 -17.48
C PHE A 343 14.16 8.73 -18.19
N GLN A 344 14.17 7.48 -18.64
CA GLN A 344 15.30 6.88 -19.36
C GLN A 344 15.59 7.57 -20.70
N ASP A 345 14.54 7.96 -21.43
CA ASP A 345 14.66 8.69 -22.70
C ASP A 345 15.30 10.06 -22.50
N LEU A 346 14.90 10.80 -21.45
CA LEU A 346 15.47 12.13 -21.18
C LEU A 346 16.91 12.04 -20.67
N ILE A 347 17.22 11.04 -19.83
CA ILE A 347 18.61 10.73 -19.44
C ILE A 347 19.43 10.43 -20.70
N SER A 348 18.95 9.54 -21.56
CA SER A 348 19.63 9.16 -22.81
C SER A 348 19.83 10.36 -23.75
N HIS A 349 18.84 11.26 -23.82
CA HIS A 349 18.93 12.49 -24.59
C HIS A 349 20.10 13.38 -24.13
N PHE A 350 20.20 13.67 -22.82
CA PHE A 350 21.29 14.48 -22.29
C PHE A 350 22.65 13.76 -22.36
N MET A 351 22.68 12.45 -22.16
CA MET A 351 23.90 11.66 -22.26
C MET A 351 24.55 11.75 -23.64
N ARG A 352 23.76 11.84 -24.73
CA ARG A 352 24.30 12.05 -26.08
C ARG A 352 25.10 13.36 -26.21
N SER A 353 24.71 14.40 -25.47
CA SER A 353 25.38 15.71 -25.47
C SER A 353 26.64 15.75 -24.60
N TYR A 354 26.79 14.83 -23.64
CA TYR A 354 27.89 14.80 -22.68
C TYR A 354 28.73 13.51 -22.76
N LYS A 355 28.63 12.76 -23.87
CA LYS A 355 29.29 11.46 -24.09
C LYS A 355 30.81 11.47 -23.87
N ASP A 356 31.47 12.60 -24.12
CA ASP A 356 32.92 12.75 -24.07
C ASP A 356 33.43 13.20 -22.68
N ILE A 357 32.54 13.28 -21.68
CA ILE A 357 32.87 13.77 -20.33
C ILE A 357 32.81 12.62 -19.33
N ALA A 358 33.97 12.28 -18.76
CA ALA A 358 34.07 11.26 -17.72
C ALA A 358 33.22 11.65 -16.49
N GLY A 359 32.43 10.70 -15.96
CA GLY A 359 31.57 10.93 -14.79
C GLY A 359 30.28 11.72 -15.06
N ALA A 360 29.99 12.09 -16.31
CA ALA A 360 28.77 12.83 -16.64
C ALA A 360 27.49 12.01 -16.39
N GLU A 361 27.55 10.67 -16.47
CA GLU A 361 26.39 9.80 -16.30
C GLU A 361 25.68 9.97 -14.96
N GLY A 362 26.42 9.91 -13.86
CA GLY A 362 25.85 10.12 -12.52
C GLY A 362 25.23 11.51 -12.38
N THR A 363 25.92 12.54 -12.89
CA THR A 363 25.44 13.93 -12.83
C THR A 363 24.17 14.14 -13.65
N VAL A 364 24.09 13.57 -14.86
CA VAL A 364 22.92 13.62 -15.74
C VAL A 364 21.75 12.89 -15.10
N LYS A 365 21.98 11.67 -14.60
CA LYS A 365 20.97 10.87 -13.93
C LYS A 365 20.40 11.60 -12.72
N ASP A 366 21.25 12.15 -11.86
CA ASP A 366 20.83 12.88 -10.66
C ASP A 366 20.06 14.15 -10.98
N ALA A 367 20.51 14.95 -11.96
CA ALA A 367 19.80 16.16 -12.36
C ALA A 367 18.41 15.83 -12.93
N VAL A 368 18.33 14.90 -13.88
CA VAL A 368 17.05 14.51 -14.50
C VAL A 368 16.10 13.92 -13.46
N ARG A 369 16.57 12.99 -12.61
CA ARG A 369 15.79 12.44 -11.50
C ARG A 369 15.32 13.52 -10.54
N GLY A 370 16.20 14.44 -10.15
CA GLY A 370 15.86 15.53 -9.23
C GLY A 370 14.71 16.41 -9.72
N TRP A 371 14.66 16.74 -11.02
CA TRP A 371 13.59 17.57 -11.59
C TRP A 371 12.27 16.80 -11.79
N PHE A 372 12.32 15.53 -12.19
CA PHE A 372 11.11 14.71 -12.23
C PHE A 372 10.53 14.48 -10.83
N ALA A 373 11.38 14.19 -9.85
CA ALA A 373 10.98 14.05 -8.46
C ALA A 373 10.34 15.35 -7.93
N GLN A 374 10.93 16.52 -8.24
CA GLN A 374 10.32 17.79 -7.88
C GLN A 374 8.90 17.92 -8.45
N SER A 375 8.70 17.70 -9.75
CA SER A 375 7.37 17.82 -10.38
C SER A 375 6.32 16.94 -9.71
N LEU A 376 6.68 15.71 -9.34
CA LEU A 376 5.79 14.79 -8.64
C LEU A 376 5.51 15.23 -7.20
N VAL A 377 6.52 15.71 -6.47
CA VAL A 377 6.37 16.26 -5.13
C VAL A 377 5.43 17.47 -5.14
N GLU A 378 5.58 18.37 -6.11
CA GLU A 378 4.70 19.54 -6.28
C GLU A 378 3.25 19.12 -6.53
N ALA A 379 3.03 18.12 -7.38
CA ALA A 379 1.69 17.58 -7.63
C ALA A 379 1.07 17.00 -6.35
N VAL A 380 1.84 16.22 -5.58
CA VAL A 380 1.38 15.63 -4.32
C VAL A 380 0.99 16.73 -3.32
N ILE A 381 1.86 17.73 -3.11
CA ILE A 381 1.61 18.83 -2.18
C ILE A 381 0.40 19.66 -2.62
N GLY A 382 0.34 20.01 -3.92
CA GLY A 382 -0.74 20.82 -4.48
C GLY A 382 -2.11 20.15 -4.37
N ILE A 383 -2.20 18.86 -4.69
CA ILE A 383 -3.46 18.11 -4.58
C ILE A 383 -3.82 17.90 -3.11
N GLN A 384 -2.85 17.62 -2.23
CA GLN A 384 -3.14 17.52 -0.80
C GLN A 384 -3.69 18.82 -0.21
N ALA A 385 -3.28 19.98 -0.71
CA ALA A 385 -3.83 21.27 -0.29
C ALA A 385 -5.33 21.43 -0.62
N LEU A 386 -5.87 20.64 -1.56
CA LEU A 386 -7.30 20.64 -1.93
C LEU A 386 -8.16 19.80 -0.99
N ARG A 387 -7.55 19.00 -0.08
CA ARG A 387 -8.28 18.20 0.91
C ARG A 387 -9.20 19.09 1.75
N ASN A 388 -10.39 18.59 2.06
CA ASN A 388 -11.43 19.31 2.82
C ASN A 388 -11.95 20.58 2.14
N SER A 389 -11.66 20.78 0.85
CA SER A 389 -12.35 21.82 0.08
C SER A 389 -13.74 21.31 -0.34
N ARG A 390 -14.66 22.26 -0.57
CA ARG A 390 -16.08 21.95 -0.81
C ARG A 390 -16.33 21.00 -1.98
N GLN A 391 -15.46 21.01 -2.98
CA GLN A 391 -15.63 20.26 -4.24
C GLN A 391 -14.67 19.07 -4.36
N TRP A 392 -13.82 18.82 -3.35
CA TRP A 392 -12.85 17.72 -3.37
C TRP A 392 -13.12 16.76 -2.23
N SER A 393 -13.74 15.64 -2.58
CA SER A 393 -13.91 14.51 -1.67
C SER A 393 -12.59 13.75 -1.47
N ALA A 394 -12.54 12.88 -0.46
CA ALA A 394 -11.41 11.97 -0.27
C ALA A 394 -11.18 11.07 -1.50
N ALA A 395 -12.25 10.64 -2.17
CA ALA A 395 -12.16 9.84 -3.39
C ALA A 395 -11.54 10.63 -4.55
N ASP A 396 -11.92 11.90 -4.73
CA ASP A 396 -11.34 12.76 -5.77
C ASP A 396 -9.83 12.96 -5.56
N ILE A 397 -9.41 13.12 -4.30
CA ILE A 397 -8.00 13.23 -3.94
C ILE A 397 -7.25 11.93 -4.25
N GLN A 398 -7.83 10.76 -3.99
CA GLN A 398 -7.24 9.47 -4.34
C GLN A 398 -7.09 9.31 -5.86
N VAL A 399 -8.11 9.70 -6.63
CA VAL A 399 -8.06 9.66 -8.11
C VAL A 399 -7.00 10.63 -8.65
N ALA A 400 -6.93 11.86 -8.12
CA ALA A 400 -5.95 12.84 -8.55
C ALA A 400 -4.50 12.47 -8.18
N LEU A 401 -4.31 11.59 -7.19
CA LEU A 401 -3.01 11.05 -6.79
C LEU A 401 -2.81 9.60 -7.26
N SER A 402 -3.60 9.13 -8.23
CA SER A 402 -3.43 7.80 -8.80
C SER A 402 -2.14 7.69 -9.61
N GLU A 403 -1.72 6.46 -9.89
CA GLU A 403 -0.53 6.18 -10.71
C GLU A 403 -0.66 6.79 -12.11
N GLU A 404 -1.85 6.77 -12.71
CA GLU A 404 -2.14 7.41 -14.00
C GLU A 404 -2.03 8.94 -13.94
N ALA A 405 -2.54 9.55 -12.86
CA ALA A 405 -2.48 11.00 -12.69
C ALA A 405 -1.05 11.49 -12.47
N LEU A 406 -0.28 10.80 -11.63
CA LEU A 406 1.14 11.06 -11.41
C LEU A 406 1.97 10.82 -12.67
N THR A 407 1.62 9.81 -13.46
CA THR A 407 2.24 9.59 -14.78
C THR A 407 1.96 10.75 -15.73
N SER A 408 0.72 11.26 -15.75
CA SER A 408 0.34 12.40 -16.59
C SER A 408 1.10 13.68 -16.20
N CYS A 409 1.35 13.90 -14.91
CA CYS A 409 2.12 15.03 -14.40
C CYS A 409 3.51 15.14 -15.04
N VAL A 410 4.23 14.02 -15.17
CA VAL A 410 5.60 14.02 -15.70
C VAL A 410 5.68 14.01 -17.23
N MET A 411 4.55 13.93 -17.93
CA MET A 411 4.54 14.00 -19.40
C MET A 411 4.85 15.40 -19.93
N GLN A 412 4.72 16.44 -19.09
CA GLN A 412 5.08 17.82 -19.43
C GLN A 412 6.60 18.02 -19.42
N ARG A 413 7.26 17.63 -20.51
CA ARG A 413 8.73 17.56 -20.57
C ARG A 413 9.45 18.89 -20.81
N TYR A 414 8.76 19.92 -21.28
CA TYR A 414 9.40 21.18 -21.70
C TYR A 414 10.13 21.88 -20.55
N HIS A 415 9.46 22.10 -19.42
CA HIS A 415 10.03 22.78 -18.26
C HIS A 415 11.12 21.93 -17.59
N ILE A 416 10.90 20.62 -17.49
CA ILE A 416 11.87 19.67 -16.93
C ILE A 416 13.16 19.67 -17.76
N HIS A 417 13.05 19.62 -19.10
CA HIS A 417 14.20 19.69 -19.99
C HIS A 417 14.98 21.01 -19.81
N LEU A 418 14.32 22.16 -19.77
CA LEU A 418 15.00 23.45 -19.59
C LEU A 418 15.72 23.55 -18.23
N ALA A 419 15.06 23.09 -17.18
CA ALA A 419 15.59 23.11 -15.82
C ALA A 419 16.81 22.18 -15.69
N ALA A 420 16.70 20.94 -16.17
CA ALA A 420 17.79 19.98 -16.20
C ALA A 420 18.96 20.48 -17.06
N LYS A 421 18.70 21.03 -18.25
CA LYS A 421 19.74 21.61 -19.11
C LYS A 421 20.50 22.74 -18.43
N ARG A 422 19.80 23.63 -17.71
CA ARG A 422 20.44 24.73 -16.96
C ARG A 422 21.33 24.21 -15.84
N GLU A 423 20.83 23.25 -15.06
CA GLU A 423 21.60 22.64 -13.97
C GLU A 423 22.84 21.90 -14.48
N LEU A 424 22.69 21.11 -15.54
CA LEU A 424 23.80 20.39 -16.18
C LEU A 424 24.83 21.34 -16.76
N GLY A 425 24.39 22.43 -17.41
CA GLY A 425 25.27 23.49 -17.89
C GLY A 425 26.13 24.08 -16.78
N SER A 426 25.56 24.30 -15.59
CA SER A 426 26.30 24.79 -14.43
C SER A 426 27.26 23.74 -13.87
N LYS A 427 26.80 22.52 -13.58
CA LYS A 427 27.61 21.48 -12.93
C LYS A 427 28.76 21.01 -13.82
N ILE A 428 28.48 20.73 -15.09
CA ILE A 428 29.45 20.21 -16.04
C ILE A 428 30.36 21.35 -16.56
N GLY A 429 29.82 22.55 -16.73
CA GLY A 429 30.62 23.73 -17.09
C GLY A 429 31.67 24.07 -16.03
N SER A 430 31.28 24.05 -14.75
CA SER A 430 32.21 24.25 -13.63
C SER A 430 33.24 23.12 -13.51
N ALA A 431 32.86 21.86 -13.77
CA ALA A 431 33.79 20.73 -13.76
C ALA A 431 34.88 20.84 -14.85
N LYS A 432 34.55 21.36 -16.04
CA LYS A 432 35.53 21.64 -17.10
C LYS A 432 36.51 22.75 -16.72
N GLN A 433 36.06 23.77 -15.98
CA GLN A 433 36.92 24.86 -15.50
C GLN A 433 37.84 24.45 -14.34
N ALA A 434 37.43 23.48 -13.53
CA ALA A 434 38.25 22.97 -12.42
C ALA A 434 39.32 21.94 -12.87
N ALA A 435 39.14 21.34 -14.05
CA ALA A 435 40.06 20.36 -14.64
C ALA A 435 41.04 20.97 -15.67
N ALA A 436 40.88 22.26 -15.99
CA ALA A 436 41.77 23.06 -16.82
C ALA A 436 42.63 23.96 -15.93
#